data_AF-A0A0F9NRU5-F1
#
_entry.id   AF-A0A0F9NRU5-F1
#
_cell.length_a   1.000
_cell.length_b   1.000
_cell.length_c   1.000
_cell.angle_alpha   90.00
_cell.angle_beta   90.00
_cell.angle_gamma   90.00
#
_symmetry.space_group_name_H-M   'P 1'
#
loop_
_entity.id
_entity.type
_entity.pdbx_description
1 polymer ?
#
loop_
_entity_poly.entity_id
_entity_poly.type
_entity_poly.pdbx_seq_one_letter_code
_entity_poly.pdbx_strand_id
1 'polypeptide(L)' 'ANVLHLEVVTPGENVRRGNGLAGVNTRKTECVHGHPFDVTNTYIGPDGKRACRICKRNTWRRWKTRQGRMA' A
#
# COMPACT_ATOMS: atom_id res chain seq x y z
N ALA A 1 2.15 -34.20 16.20
CA ALA A 1 2.32 -32.75 15.97
C ALA A 1 2.19 -32.04 17.30
N ASN A 2 3.10 -31.12 17.63
CA ASN A 2 3.03 -30.36 18.88
C ASN A 2 2.12 -29.14 18.68
N VAL A 3 0.91 -29.19 19.23
CA VAL A 3 -0.09 -28.10 19.11
C VAL A 3 0.38 -26.77 19.71
N LEU A 4 1.36 -26.78 20.62
CA LEU A 4 1.92 -25.56 21.22
C LEU A 4 2.71 -24.70 20.23
N HIS A 5 3.03 -25.20 19.03
CA HIS A 5 3.69 -24.39 17.99
C HIS A 5 2.73 -23.69 17.03
N LEU A 6 1.41 -23.93 17.13
CA LEU A 6 0.41 -23.30 16.26
C LEU A 6 -0.49 -22.36 17.06
N GLU A 7 -0.77 -21.20 16.49
CA GLU A 7 -1.80 -20.27 16.93
C GLU A 7 -2.96 -20.29 15.93
N VAL A 8 -4.19 -20.43 16.41
CA VAL A 8 -5.37 -20.34 15.55
C VAL A 8 -5.70 -18.86 15.33
N VAL A 9 -5.51 -18.41 14.09
CA VAL A 9 -5.81 -17.03 13.66
C VAL A 9 -6.71 -17.03 12.43
N THR A 10 -7.27 -15.86 12.09
CA THR A 10 -8.04 -15.73 10.85
C THR A 10 -7.14 -15.90 9.61
N PRO A 11 -7.68 -16.36 8.47
CA PRO A 11 -6.90 -16.48 7.23
C PRO A 11 -6.24 -15.15 6.81
N GLY A 12 -6.95 -14.03 6.99
CA GLY A 12 -6.41 -12.70 6.67
C GLY A 12 -5.22 -12.30 7.55
N GLU A 13 -5.27 -12.63 8.85
CA GLU A 13 -4.15 -12.38 9.76
C GLU A 13 -2.94 -13.26 9.42
N ASN A 14 -3.15 -14.54 9.14
CA ASN A 14 -2.09 -15.45 8.72
C ASN A 14 -1.37 -14.93 7.45
N VAL A 15 -2.13 -14.48 6.45
CA VAL A 15 -1.59 -13.89 5.22
C VAL A 15 -0.79 -12.61 5.48
N ARG A 16 -1.27 -11.75 6.39
CA ARG A 16 -0.60 -10.49 6.75
C ARG A 16 0.71 -10.71 7.50
N ARG A 17 0.77 -11.73 8.37
CA ARG A 17 1.98 -12.12 9.10
C ARG A 17 3.04 -12.74 8.18
N GLY A 18 2.62 -13.41 7.10
CA GLY A 18 3.52 -14.05 6.14
C GLY A 18 4.49 -13.10 5.41
N ASN A 19 5.43 -13.70 4.65
CA ASN A 19 6.44 -13.00 3.85
C ASN A 19 6.05 -12.76 2.39
N GLY A 20 4.80 -13.09 2.02
CA GLY A 20 4.26 -12.77 0.70
C GLY A 20 4.02 -11.27 0.50
N LEU A 21 3.63 -10.90 -0.73
CA LEU A 21 3.38 -9.50 -1.13
C LEU A 21 2.43 -8.76 -0.19
N ALA A 22 1.37 -9.43 0.28
CA ALA A 22 0.40 -8.82 1.19
C ALA A 22 1.01 -8.46 2.55
N GLY A 23 1.79 -9.36 3.15
CA GLY A 23 2.46 -9.11 4.43
C GLY A 23 3.56 -8.05 4.31
N VAL A 24 4.40 -8.15 3.27
CA VAL A 24 5.43 -7.14 2.98
C VAL A 24 4.80 -5.77 2.77
N ASN A 25 3.74 -5.67 1.96
CA ASN A 25 3.08 -4.39 1.70
C ASN A 25 2.34 -3.84 2.92
N THR A 26 1.85 -4.69 3.83
CA THR A 26 1.22 -4.23 5.07
C THR A 26 2.25 -3.64 6.02
N ARG A 27 3.43 -4.25 6.14
CA ARG A 27 4.54 -3.77 6.99
C ARG A 27 5.25 -2.52 6.46
N LYS A 28 5.09 -2.18 5.18
CA LYS A 28 5.69 -0.96 4.61
C LYS A 28 5.20 0.28 5.37
N THR A 29 6.15 1.02 5.91
CA THR A 29 5.98 2.35 6.51
C THR A 29 6.13 3.47 5.47
N GLU A 30 6.76 3.18 4.33
CA GLU A 30 7.04 4.14 3.27
C GLU A 30 6.69 3.58 1.89
N CYS A 31 6.39 4.48 0.95
CA CYS A 31 6.22 4.12 -0.45
C CYS A 31 7.59 3.93 -1.13
N VAL A 32 7.60 3.42 -2.37
CA VAL A 32 8.83 3.18 -3.15
C VAL A 32 9.69 4.42 -3.42
N HIS A 33 9.19 5.61 -3.12
CA HIS A 33 9.88 6.89 -3.27
C HIS A 33 10.28 7.52 -1.92
N GLY A 34 10.16 6.78 -0.81
CA GLY A 34 10.49 7.26 0.53
C GLY A 34 9.44 8.15 1.19
N HIS A 35 8.23 8.26 0.62
CA HIS A 35 7.17 9.04 1.27
C HIS A 35 6.50 8.21 2.38
N PRO A 36 6.28 8.77 3.58
CA PRO A 36 5.72 8.04 4.71
C PRO A 36 4.24 7.68 4.47
N PHE A 37 3.84 6.49 4.90
CA PHE A 37 2.44 6.08 4.99
C PHE A 37 1.88 6.47 6.37
N ASP A 38 1.51 7.75 6.51
CA ASP A 38 0.82 8.29 7.68
C ASP A 38 -0.66 8.62 7.35
N VAL A 39 -1.39 9.18 8.32
CA VAL A 39 -2.81 9.57 8.16
C VAL A 39 -3.02 10.59 7.03
N THR A 40 -2.04 11.46 6.79
CA THR A 40 -2.14 12.56 5.83
C THR A 40 -1.74 12.17 4.42
N ASN A 41 -0.85 11.19 4.25
CA ASN A 41 -0.26 10.77 2.98
C ASN A 41 -0.72 9.38 2.51
N THR A 42 -1.43 8.63 3.37
CA THR A 42 -2.06 7.37 3.00
C THR A 42 -3.42 7.60 2.34
N TYR A 43 -3.58 7.10 1.12
CA TYR A 43 -4.87 7.02 0.43
C TYR A 43 -5.25 5.55 0.27
N ILE A 44 -6.48 5.21 0.63
CA ILE A 44 -7.08 3.90 0.36
C ILE A 44 -8.10 4.09 -0.76
N GLY A 45 -7.90 3.38 -1.88
CA GLY A 45 -8.82 3.41 -3.01
C GLY A 45 -10.09 2.60 -2.74
N PRO A 46 -11.11 2.74 -3.62
CA PRO A 46 -12.33 1.93 -3.55
C PRO A 46 -12.06 0.43 -3.74
N ASP A 47 -10.94 0.08 -4.37
CA ASP A 47 -10.45 -1.29 -4.53
C ASP A 47 -9.69 -1.81 -3.28
N GLY A 48 -9.70 -1.04 -2.19
CA GLY A 48 -9.01 -1.37 -0.94
C GLY A 48 -7.48 -1.24 -1.02
N LYS A 49 -6.91 -0.82 -2.16
CA LYS A 49 -5.46 -0.69 -2.30
C LYS A 49 -4.97 0.62 -1.70
N ARG A 50 -3.81 0.54 -1.05
CA ARG A 50 -3.10 1.69 -0.51
C ARG A 50 -2.25 2.36 -1.59
N ALA A 51 -2.34 3.68 -1.69
CA ALA A 51 -1.49 4.51 -2.52
C ALA A 51 -0.93 5.71 -1.74
N CYS A 52 0.21 6.22 -2.18
CA CYS A 52 0.82 7.45 -1.65
C CYS A 52 0.15 8.67 -2.29
N ARG A 53 -0.38 9.59 -1.48
CA ARG A 53 -1.05 10.82 -1.96
C ARG A 53 -0.09 11.76 -2.68
N ILE A 54 1.15 11.90 -2.19
CA ILE A 54 2.19 12.71 -2.87
C ILE A 54 2.46 12.14 -4.27
N CYS A 55 2.66 10.82 -4.40
CA CYS A 55 2.86 10.17 -5.70
C CYS A 55 1.66 10.38 -6.63
N LYS A 56 0.44 10.19 -6.11
CA LYS A 56 -0.79 10.40 -6.87
C LYS A 56 -0.88 11.83 -7.41
N ARG A 57 -0.57 12.84 -6.58
CA ARG A 57 -0.53 14.26 -6.97
C ARG A 57 0.50 14.52 -8.06
N ASN A 58 1.70 13.95 -7.94
CA ASN A 58 2.75 14.09 -8.94
C ASN A 58 2.35 13.48 -10.29
N THR A 59 1.76 12.28 -10.29
CA THR A 59 1.24 11.66 -11.51
C THR A 59 0.13 12.49 -12.15
N TRP A 60 -0.79 13.03 -11.35
CA TRP A 60 -1.87 13.88 -11.85
C TRP A 60 -1.36 15.18 -12.50
N ARG A 61 -0.38 15.84 -11.88
CA ARG A 61 0.29 17.01 -12.49
C ARG A 61 0.91 16.66 -13.85
N ARG A 62 1.66 15.56 -13.92
CA ARG A 62 2.29 15.08 -15.17
C ARG A 62 1.25 14.81 -16.26
N TRP A 63 0.14 14.18 -15.91
CA TRP A 63 -0.97 13.92 -16.83
C TRP A 63 -1.58 15.21 -17.36
N LYS A 64 -1.88 16.19 -16.49
CA LYS A 64 -2.43 17.50 -16.88
C LYS A 64 -1.51 18.26 -17.82
N THR A 65 -0.20 18.28 -17.55
CA THR A 65 0.80 18.91 -18.44
C THR A 65 0.85 18.24 -19.81
N ARG A 66 0.72 16.91 -19.88
CA ARG A 66 0.68 16.18 -21.16
C ARG A 66 -0.59 16.48 -21.96
N GLN A 67 -1.74 16.54 -21.30
CA GLN A 67 -3.01 16.86 -21.97
C GLN A 67 -3.04 18.29 -22.49
N GLY A 68 -2.59 19.27 -21.69
CA GLY A 68 -2.50 20.66 -22.13
C GLY A 68 -1.45 20.93 -23.22
N ARG A 69 -0.64 19.93 -23.58
CA ARG A 69 0.33 19.99 -24.69
C ARG A 69 -0.19 19.29 -25.95
N MET A 70 -1.32 18.57 -25.84
CA MET A 70 -2.06 17.97 -26.96
C MET A 70 -3.35 18.75 -27.31
N ALA A 71 -3.66 19.79 -26.56
CA ALA A 71 -4.67 20.80 -26.87
C ALA A 71 -3.97 22.04 -27.44
#